data_AF-A0AAN6EB19-F1
#
_entry.id   AF-A0AAN6EB19-F1
#
_cell.length_a   1.000
_cell.length_b   1.000
_cell.length_c   1.000
_cell.angle_alpha   90.00
_cell.angle_beta   90.00
_cell.angle_gamma   90.00
#
_symmetry.space_group_name_H-M   'P 1'
#
loop_
_entity.id
_entity.type
_entity.pdbx_description
1 polymer ?
#
loop_
_entity_poly.entity_id
_entity_poly.type
_entity_poly.pdbx_seq_one_letter_code
_entity_poly.pdbx_strand_id
1 'polypeptide(L)' 'MTVRQATHAGSWYTDDREQLDYELQQWLDNVPEQVTEVIPVGDSCPVPVKGIRAIIGPHAGFSYSGANAAYG' A
#
# COMPACT_ATOMS: atom_id res chain seq x y z
N MET A 1 3.02 25.24 17.28
CA MET A 1 2.93 24.19 16.25
C MET A 1 1.53 23.63 16.31
N THR A 2 0.79 23.61 15.21
CA THR A 2 -0.56 23.02 15.16
C THR A 2 -0.43 21.64 14.54
N VAL A 3 -0.88 20.60 15.24
CA VAL A 3 -0.81 19.21 14.75
C VAL A 3 -2.15 18.86 14.10
N ARG A 4 -2.12 18.32 12.88
CA ARG A 4 -3.31 17.79 12.22
C ARG A 4 -3.67 16.45 12.84
N GLN A 5 -4.91 16.29 13.31
CA GLN A 5 -5.39 15.03 13.88
C GLN A 5 -5.69 13.99 12.78
N ALA A 6 -5.45 12.72 13.10
CA ALA A 6 -5.77 11.55 12.29
C ALA A 6 -7.27 11.18 12.41
N THR A 7 -8.15 12.04 11.92
CA THR A 7 -9.61 11.94 12.17
C THR A 7 -10.31 10.71 11.61
N HIS A 8 -9.61 9.87 10.83
CA HIS A 8 -10.15 8.64 10.24
C HIS A 8 -9.53 7.37 10.84
N ALA A 9 -8.59 7.51 11.79
CA ALA A 9 -8.11 6.39 12.59
C ALA A 9 -9.28 5.80 13.40
N GLY A 10 -9.31 4.47 13.51
CA GLY A 10 -10.40 3.72 14.16
C GLY A 10 -11.63 3.53 13.27
N SER A 11 -11.62 4.02 12.02
CA SER A 11 -12.74 3.81 11.07
C SER A 11 -12.29 3.41 9.67
N TRP A 12 -11.34 4.13 9.07
CA TRP A 12 -10.81 3.79 7.73
C TRP A 12 -9.59 2.87 7.82
N TYR A 13 -8.87 2.94 8.92
CA TYR A 13 -7.75 2.11 9.31
C TYR A 13 -7.76 1.98 10.83
N THR A 14 -7.13 0.94 11.38
CA THR A 14 -7.04 0.77 12.84
C THR A 14 -6.31 1.95 13.49
N ASP A 15 -6.80 2.42 14.63
CA ASP A 15 -6.12 3.43 15.45
C ASP A 15 -5.06 2.82 16.38
N ASP A 16 -5.02 1.49 16.49
CA ASP A 16 -3.94 0.78 17.18
C ASP A 16 -2.67 0.77 16.32
N ARG A 17 -1.60 1.36 16.87
CA ARG A 17 -0.32 1.50 16.18
C ARG A 17 0.32 0.15 15.84
N GLU A 18 0.27 -0.81 16.75
CA GLU A 18 0.93 -2.10 16.58
C GLU A 18 0.17 -2.96 15.57
N GLN A 19 -1.16 -2.91 15.62
CA GLN A 19 -1.99 -3.56 14.62
C GLN A 19 -1.80 -2.92 13.23
N LEU A 20 -1.76 -1.59 13.14
CA LEU A 20 -1.57 -0.91 11.86
C LEU A 20 -0.22 -1.26 11.24
N ASP A 21 0.84 -1.28 12.05
CA ASP A 21 2.19 -1.67 11.61
C ASP A 21 2.21 -3.12 11.09
N TYR A 22 1.59 -4.04 11.83
CA TYR A 22 1.45 -5.44 11.42
C TYR A 22 0.67 -5.59 10.11
N GLU A 23 -0.48 -4.91 9.96
CA GLU A 23 -1.30 -4.95 8.75
C GLU A 23 -0.53 -4.45 7.52
N LEU A 24 0.17 -3.32 7.66
CA LEU A 24 0.99 -2.74 6.59
C LEU A 24 2.15 -3.67 6.21
N GLN A 25 2.89 -4.19 7.19
CA GLN A 25 3.99 -5.11 6.95
C GLN A 25 3.50 -6.37 6.25
N GLN A 26 2.39 -6.94 6.71
CA GLN A 26 1.78 -8.11 6.09
C GLN A 26 1.42 -7.86 4.62
N TRP A 27 0.86 -6.70 4.26
CA TRP A 27 0.57 -6.43 2.84
C TRP A 27 1.84 -6.21 2.01
N LEU A 28 2.83 -5.51 2.54
CA LEU A 28 4.11 -5.26 1.87
C LEU A 28 4.87 -6.57 1.61
N ASP A 29 4.90 -7.49 2.58
CA ASP A 29 5.56 -8.80 2.44
C ASP A 29 4.89 -9.72 1.43
N ASN A 30 3.59 -9.50 1.15
CA ASN A 30 2.84 -10.26 0.18
C ASN A 30 2.99 -9.76 -1.26
N VAL A 31 3.68 -8.62 -1.47
CA VAL A 31 3.96 -8.12 -2.82
C VAL A 31 5.07 -8.96 -3.45
N PRO A 32 4.85 -9.58 -4.62
CA PRO A 32 5.89 -10.35 -5.28
C PRO A 32 7.00 -9.43 -5.79
N GLU A 33 8.22 -9.95 -5.89
CA GLU A 33 9.36 -9.20 -6.45
C GLU A 33 9.15 -8.82 -7.93
N GLN A 34 8.23 -9.50 -8.61
CA GLN A 34 7.99 -9.43 -10.05
C GLN A 34 6.50 -9.63 -10.36
N VAL A 35 5.94 -8.80 -11.22
CA VAL A 35 4.58 -8.93 -11.76
C VAL A 35 4.62 -9.14 -13.27
N THR A 36 3.79 -10.02 -13.79
CA THR A 36 3.82 -10.46 -15.22
C THR A 36 2.61 -10.00 -16.02
N GLU A 37 1.61 -9.38 -15.39
CA GLU A 37 0.32 -9.03 -16.02
C GLU A 37 0.23 -7.57 -16.49
N VAL A 38 1.33 -6.82 -16.48
CA VAL A 38 1.32 -5.38 -16.80
C VAL A 38 1.39 -5.17 -18.33
N ILE A 39 0.39 -4.47 -18.89
CA ILE A 39 0.31 -4.09 -20.31
C ILE A 39 0.97 -2.70 -20.49
N PRO A 40 1.81 -2.47 -21.52
CA PRO A 40 1.98 -3.25 -22.73
C PRO A 40 3.13 -4.25 -22.69
N VAL A 41 2.73 -5.52 -22.83
CA VAL A 41 3.48 -6.67 -23.37
C VAL A 41 4.47 -7.34 -22.42
N GLY A 42 3.99 -8.40 -21.76
CA GLY A 42 4.64 -9.72 -21.66
C GLY A 42 5.91 -9.84 -20.81
N ASP A 43 6.51 -8.73 -20.43
CA ASP A 43 7.75 -8.71 -19.67
C ASP A 43 7.48 -8.54 -18.19
N SER A 44 8.23 -9.30 -17.38
CA SER A 44 8.15 -9.18 -15.93
C SER A 44 8.62 -7.80 -15.48
N CYS A 45 7.79 -7.10 -14.69
CA CYS A 45 8.13 -5.83 -14.08
C CYS A 45 8.55 -6.07 -12.63
N PRO A 46 9.74 -5.61 -12.20
CA PRO A 46 10.15 -5.72 -10.81
C PRO A 46 9.32 -4.78 -9.93
N VAL A 47 8.84 -5.30 -8.80
CA VAL A 47 8.10 -4.54 -7.79
C VAL A 47 8.77 -4.73 -6.42
N PRO A 48 9.03 -3.64 -5.66
CA PRO A 48 8.80 -2.24 -6.02
C PRO A 48 9.76 -1.74 -7.12
N VAL A 49 9.26 -0.86 -7.98
CA VAL A 49 10.05 -0.27 -9.08
C VAL A 49 11.16 0.61 -8.49
N LYS A 50 12.42 0.23 -8.72
CA LYS A 50 13.57 1.03 -8.25
C LYS A 50 13.57 2.42 -8.88
N GLY A 51 13.67 3.45 -8.04
CA GLY A 51 13.70 4.84 -8.50
C GLY A 51 12.34 5.40 -8.95
N ILE A 52 11.23 4.76 -8.54
CA ILE A 52 9.88 5.27 -8.77
C ILE A 52 9.73 6.72 -8.26
N ARG A 53 9.11 7.57 -9.07
CA ARG A 53 8.93 9.00 -8.76
C ARG A 53 7.48 9.39 -8.49
N ALA A 54 6.55 8.55 -8.88
CA ALA A 54 5.12 8.76 -8.73
C ALA A 54 4.41 7.41 -8.61
N ILE A 55 3.33 7.40 -7.84
CA ILE A 55 2.46 6.24 -7.61
C ILE A 55 1.00 6.65 -7.79
N ILE A 56 0.14 5.69 -8.12
CA ILE A 56 -1.31 5.89 -8.17
C ILE A 56 -1.94 4.86 -7.23
N GLY A 57 -2.29 5.31 -6.03
CA GLY A 57 -2.86 4.46 -4.99
C GLY A 57 -4.37 4.65 -4.81
N PRO A 58 -5.10 3.61 -4.41
CA PRO A 58 -6.46 3.75 -3.91
C PRO A 58 -6.49 4.52 -2.58
N HIS A 59 -7.65 5.08 -2.22
CA HIS A 59 -7.85 5.81 -0.96
C HIS A 59 -9.07 5.32 -0.17
N ALA A 60 -9.52 4.08 -0.39
CA ALA A 60 -10.59 3.49 0.41
C ALA A 60 -10.08 3.11 1.82
N GLY A 61 -11.00 2.61 2.66
CA GLY A 61 -10.59 2.00 3.94
C GLY A 61 -9.64 0.82 3.71
N PHE A 62 -8.66 0.66 4.60
CA PHE A 62 -7.55 -0.28 4.44
C PHE A 62 -8.00 -1.74 4.36
N SER A 63 -9.13 -2.09 4.99
CA SER A 63 -9.74 -3.42 4.83
C SER A 63 -10.11 -3.75 3.38
N TYR A 64 -10.32 -2.74 2.52
CA TYR A 64 -10.64 -2.92 1.11
C TYR A 64 -9.47 -2.64 0.18
N SER A 65 -8.61 -1.67 0.53
CA SER A 65 -7.57 -1.18 -0.37
C SER A 65 -6.12 -1.36 0.10
N GLY A 66 -5.90 -1.82 1.34
CA GLY A 66 -4.56 -1.95 1.92
C GLY A 66 -3.64 -2.85 1.08
N ALA A 67 -4.11 -4.05 0.75
CA ALA A 67 -3.36 -5.00 -0.07
C ALA A 67 -3.03 -4.46 -1.48
N ASN A 68 -3.94 -3.72 -2.12
CA ASN A 68 -3.70 -3.14 -3.44
C ASN A 68 -2.71 -1.97 -3.37
N ALA A 69 -2.80 -1.12 -2.33
CA ALA A 69 -1.90 0.00 -2.13
C ALA A 69 -0.44 -0.43 -1.88
N ALA A 70 -0.20 -1.67 -1.44
CA ALA A 70 1.14 -2.19 -1.20
C ALA A 70 2.00 -2.34 -2.46
N TYR A 71 1.38 -2.46 -3.65
CA TYR A 71 2.10 -2.68 -4.91
C TYR A 71 2.89 -1.46 -5.43
N GLY A 72 2.73 -0.28 -4.82
CA GLY A 72 3.36 0.95 -5.27
C GLY A 72 2.34 1.98 -5.70
#